data_AF-B7ANF5-F1
#
_entry.id   AF-B7ANF5-F1
#
_cell.length_a   1.000
_cell.length_b   1.000
_cell.length_c   1.000
_cell.angle_alpha   90.00
_cell.angle_beta   90.00
_cell.angle_gamma   90.00
#
_symmetry.space_group_name_H-M   'P 1'
#
loop_
_entity.id
_entity.type
_entity.pdbx_description
1 polymer ?
#
loop_
_entity_poly.entity_id
_entity_poly.type
_entity_poly.pdbx_seq_one_letter_code
_entity_poly.pdbx_strand_id
1 'polypeptide(L)'
;MKYSIKVNEVRAKEGSNIKGFATVVFGDSFKITNIAILENREKGELFVSMPRYKSNEKDANGGGVYKDVCNPITAEFREELYTNILEEYNKVVANENRDMEEDKGSIATPEFSVTVTPFTRENSNIRGLARIYFEDSFIVNNVNLLQGKENIFVAMPSYKTKQVDEQGRAIYRDVCYPVTKEFRKKLYAEIERAYNEALDKQKQEAQEKVQNGNDKSQQPKTYENEFIQKDSSPKPFR
;
A
#
# COMPACT_ATOMS: atom_id res chain seq x y z
N MET A 1 1.18 -15.47 -9.32
CA MET A 1 0.77 -15.44 -7.90
C MET A 1 -0.54 -16.14 -7.68
N LYS A 2 -0.62 -17.05 -6.70
CA LYS A 2 -1.90 -17.66 -6.27
C LYS A 2 -2.60 -16.80 -5.23
N TYR A 3 -3.91 -16.63 -5.37
CA TYR A 3 -4.71 -15.84 -4.43
C TYR A 3 -6.17 -16.30 -4.37
N SER A 4 -6.86 -15.91 -3.30
CA SER A 4 -8.29 -16.09 -3.13
C SER A 4 -9.00 -14.74 -3.10
N ILE A 5 -10.24 -14.70 -3.58
CA ILE A 5 -11.09 -13.50 -3.60
C ILE A 5 -12.35 -13.78 -2.81
N LYS A 6 -12.71 -12.85 -1.93
CA LYS A 6 -14.02 -12.79 -1.29
C LYS A 6 -14.67 -11.44 -1.58
N VAL A 7 -15.87 -11.46 -2.12
CA VAL A 7 -16.64 -10.25 -2.43
C VAL A 7 -17.83 -10.12 -1.49
N ASN A 8 -18.14 -8.88 -1.09
CA ASN A 8 -19.38 -8.55 -0.40
C ASN A 8 -20.09 -7.44 -1.18
N GLU A 9 -21.35 -7.68 -1.54
CA GLU A 9 -22.21 -6.66 -2.12
C GLU A 9 -22.55 -5.59 -1.06
N VAL A 10 -22.62 -4.33 -1.49
CA VAL A 10 -23.04 -3.22 -0.67
C VAL A 10 -24.28 -2.59 -1.28
N ARG A 11 -25.33 -2.47 -0.48
CA ARG A 11 -26.53 -1.74 -0.89
C ARG A 11 -26.17 -0.31 -1.25
N ALA A 12 -26.47 0.08 -2.48
CA ALA A 12 -26.24 1.43 -2.98
C ALA A 12 -26.91 2.45 -2.04
N LYS A 13 -26.09 3.27 -1.38
CA LYS A 13 -26.58 4.47 -0.72
C LYS A 13 -26.85 5.53 -1.78
N GLU A 14 -27.87 6.35 -1.57
CA GLU A 14 -28.20 7.45 -2.47
C GLU A 14 -26.96 8.30 -2.77
N GLY A 15 -26.63 8.48 -4.05
CA GLY A 15 -25.42 9.19 -4.49
C GLY A 15 -24.11 8.37 -4.52
N SER A 16 -24.07 7.13 -4.02
CA SER A 16 -22.86 6.28 -4.11
C SER A 16 -22.82 5.47 -5.40
N ASN A 17 -21.64 5.38 -6.01
CA ASN A 17 -21.35 4.47 -7.12
C ASN A 17 -20.70 3.16 -6.66
N ILE A 18 -20.57 2.93 -5.34
CA ILE A 18 -20.02 1.69 -4.79
C ILE A 18 -21.10 0.62 -4.84
N LYS A 19 -20.72 -0.53 -5.41
CA LYS A 19 -21.54 -1.73 -5.55
C LYS A 19 -21.12 -2.85 -4.61
N GLY A 20 -19.83 -2.92 -4.28
CA GLY A 20 -19.32 -3.93 -3.38
C GLY A 20 -17.89 -3.67 -2.95
N PHE A 21 -17.41 -4.54 -2.05
CA PHE A 21 -16.00 -4.59 -1.68
C PHE A 21 -15.45 -6.01 -1.83
N ALA A 22 -14.29 -6.09 -2.46
CA ALA A 22 -13.50 -7.30 -2.56
C ALA A 22 -12.40 -7.31 -1.48
N THR A 23 -12.08 -8.52 -1.05
CA THR A 23 -10.96 -8.88 -0.21
C THR A 23 -10.16 -9.92 -0.96
N VAL A 24 -8.85 -9.70 -1.07
CA VAL A 24 -7.92 -10.60 -1.76
C VAL A 24 -6.93 -11.14 -0.74
N VAL A 25 -6.66 -12.44 -0.75
CA VAL A 25 -5.61 -13.05 0.07
C VAL A 25 -4.60 -13.72 -0.84
N PHE A 26 -3.35 -13.26 -0.81
CA PHE A 26 -2.23 -13.88 -1.51
C PHE A 26 -1.71 -15.06 -0.71
N GLY A 27 -1.67 -16.23 -1.34
CA GLY A 27 -1.48 -17.46 -0.58
C GLY A 27 -2.59 -17.64 0.44
N ASP A 28 -2.17 -18.02 1.64
CA ASP A 28 -2.91 -17.95 2.89
C ASP A 28 -2.35 -16.86 3.84
N SER A 29 -1.40 -16.06 3.34
CA SER A 29 -0.38 -15.43 4.17
C SER A 29 -0.50 -13.91 4.22
N PHE A 30 -1.05 -13.26 3.20
CA PHE A 30 -1.17 -11.80 3.16
C PHE A 30 -2.52 -11.35 2.60
N LYS A 31 -3.23 -10.50 3.35
CA LYS A 31 -4.59 -10.09 3.07
C LYS A 31 -4.68 -8.62 2.72
N ILE A 32 -5.45 -8.32 1.68
CA ILE A 32 -5.77 -6.98 1.20
C ILE A 32 -7.29 -6.82 1.28
N THR A 33 -7.73 -5.72 1.86
CA THR A 33 -9.15 -5.41 2.07
C THR A 33 -9.52 -4.09 1.42
N ASN A 34 -10.82 -3.80 1.38
CA ASN A 34 -11.38 -2.54 0.88
C ASN A 34 -11.06 -2.25 -0.60
N ILE A 35 -10.90 -3.29 -1.42
CA ILE A 35 -10.88 -3.12 -2.87
C ILE A 35 -12.31 -2.80 -3.30
N ALA A 36 -12.56 -1.61 -3.84
CA ALA A 36 -13.90 -1.16 -4.15
C ALA A 36 -14.32 -1.64 -5.55
N ILE A 37 -15.55 -2.14 -5.65
CA ILE A 37 -16.23 -2.41 -6.92
C ILE A 37 -17.20 -1.27 -7.14
N LEU A 38 -17.02 -0.55 -8.23
CA LEU A 38 -17.73 0.69 -8.56
C LEU A 38 -18.48 0.52 -9.88
N GLU A 39 -19.55 1.29 -10.05
CA GLU A 39 -20.29 1.40 -11.31
C GLU A 39 -20.06 2.77 -11.94
N ASN A 40 -19.69 2.78 -13.22
CA ASN A 40 -19.79 3.96 -14.03
C ASN A 40 -21.26 4.16 -14.43
N ARG A 41 -21.94 5.12 -13.80
CA ARG A 41 -23.37 5.38 -14.02
C ARG A 41 -23.72 5.79 -15.45
N GLU A 42 -22.78 6.35 -16.20
CA GLU A 42 -23.01 6.79 -17.58
C GLU A 42 -22.98 5.61 -18.55
N LYS A 43 -22.10 4.63 -18.30
CA LYS A 43 -21.90 3.47 -19.18
C LYS A 43 -22.58 2.18 -18.68
N GLY A 44 -22.98 2.14 -17.41
CA GLY A 44 -23.44 0.92 -16.73
C GLY A 44 -22.31 -0.11 -16.50
N GLU A 45 -21.05 0.29 -16.67
CA GLU A 45 -19.90 -0.63 -16.57
C GLU A 45 -19.36 -0.69 -15.13
N LEU A 46 -19.10 -1.91 -14.66
CA LEU A 46 -18.41 -2.13 -13.39
C LEU A 46 -16.90 -2.01 -13.56
N PHE A 47 -16.24 -1.47 -12.55
CA PHE A 47 -14.78 -1.40 -12.50
C PHE A 47 -14.25 -1.52 -11.07
N VAL A 48 -13.00 -1.96 -10.97
CA VAL A 48 -12.29 -2.14 -9.70
C VAL A 48 -11.45 -0.90 -9.38
N SER A 49 -11.53 -0.42 -8.15
CA SER A 49 -10.66 0.59 -7.58
C SER A 49 -9.92 0.02 -6.39
N MET A 50 -8.59 0.02 -6.47
CA MET A 50 -7.74 -0.39 -5.36
C MET A 50 -7.88 0.56 -4.16
N PRO A 51 -7.51 0.12 -2.95
CA PRO A 51 -7.49 0.97 -1.77
C PRO A 51 -6.55 2.16 -1.98
N ARG A 52 -7.04 3.37 -1.71
CA ARG A 52 -6.34 4.63 -1.98
C ARG A 52 -6.26 5.53 -0.75
N TYR A 53 -5.25 6.39 -0.73
CA TYR A 53 -5.09 7.46 0.25
C TYR A 53 -4.98 8.81 -0.45
N LYS A 54 -5.40 9.88 0.22
CA LYS A 54 -5.21 11.24 -0.26
C LYS A 54 -3.76 11.64 0.03
N SER A 55 -3.01 11.98 -1.02
CA SER A 55 -1.65 12.49 -0.84
C SER A 55 -1.70 13.98 -0.46
N ASN A 56 -0.55 14.53 -0.06
CA ASN A 56 -0.42 15.98 0.17
C ASN A 56 -0.25 16.77 -1.13
N GLU A 57 -0.16 16.09 -2.28
CA GLU A 57 0.01 16.71 -3.59
C GLU A 57 -1.32 17.28 -4.09
N LYS A 58 -1.23 18.41 -4.80
CA LYS A 58 -2.34 18.99 -5.53
C LYS A 58 -2.10 18.84 -7.03
N ASP A 59 -3.15 18.55 -7.76
CA ASP A 59 -3.11 18.54 -9.22
C ASP A 59 -3.07 19.97 -9.78
N ALA A 60 -2.94 20.09 -11.10
CA ALA A 60 -2.87 21.37 -11.80
C ALA A 60 -4.10 22.26 -11.58
N ASN A 61 -5.24 21.68 -11.19
CA ASN A 61 -6.50 22.37 -10.92
C ASN A 61 -6.72 22.62 -9.41
N GLY A 62 -5.72 22.33 -8.56
CA GLY A 62 -5.81 22.45 -7.11
C GLY A 62 -6.61 21.32 -6.42
N GLY A 63 -7.02 20.31 -7.18
CA GLY A 63 -7.65 19.09 -6.68
C GLY A 63 -6.65 18.22 -5.90
N GLY A 64 -7.15 17.42 -4.96
CA GLY A 64 -6.29 16.52 -4.20
C GLY A 64 -5.86 15.32 -5.04
N VAL A 65 -4.56 15.05 -5.09
CA VAL A 65 -4.04 13.83 -5.72
C VAL A 65 -4.27 12.65 -4.78
N TYR A 66 -4.67 11.52 -5.34
CA TYR A 66 -4.80 10.27 -4.60
C TYR A 66 -3.83 9.26 -5.15
N LYS A 67 -3.27 8.45 -4.24
CA LYS A 67 -2.34 7.38 -4.58
C LYS A 67 -2.88 6.08 -4.00
N ASP A 68 -2.58 4.98 -4.68
CA ASP A 68 -2.97 3.67 -4.21
C ASP A 68 -2.08 3.23 -3.04
N VAL A 69 -2.73 2.71 -2.01
CA VAL A 69 -2.06 2.02 -0.91
C VAL A 69 -1.39 0.76 -1.42
N CYS A 70 -2.04 0.07 -2.35
CA CYS A 70 -1.51 -1.11 -2.99
C CYS A 70 -2.13 -1.28 -4.37
N ASN A 71 -1.38 -1.79 -5.33
CA ASN A 71 -1.84 -1.96 -6.70
C ASN A 71 -1.05 -3.05 -7.43
N PRO A 72 -1.65 -3.68 -8.46
CA PRO A 72 -0.90 -4.44 -9.44
C PRO A 72 0.19 -3.58 -10.09
N ILE A 73 1.34 -4.18 -10.38
CA ILE A 73 2.49 -3.57 -11.06
C ILE A 73 2.39 -3.81 -12.57
N THR A 74 2.10 -5.05 -12.96
CA THR A 74 2.05 -5.48 -14.37
C THR A 74 0.63 -5.35 -14.93
N ALA A 75 0.54 -5.15 -16.24
CA ALA A 75 -0.75 -5.03 -16.92
C ALA A 75 -1.50 -6.37 -16.92
N GLU A 76 -0.76 -7.45 -17.11
CA GLU A 76 -1.25 -8.82 -17.15
C GLU A 76 -1.90 -9.19 -15.81
N PHE A 77 -1.20 -8.96 -14.69
CA PHE A 77 -1.75 -9.26 -13.37
C PHE A 77 -2.91 -8.32 -13.01
N ARG A 78 -2.87 -7.07 -13.47
CA ARG A 78 -3.98 -6.12 -13.27
C ARG A 78 -5.25 -6.61 -13.96
N GLU A 79 -5.15 -7.01 -15.22
CA GLU A 79 -6.28 -7.52 -15.99
C GLU A 79 -6.82 -8.81 -15.39
N GLU A 80 -5.94 -9.76 -15.06
CA GLU A 80 -6.32 -11.01 -14.40
C GLU A 80 -7.05 -10.76 -13.08
N LEU A 81 -6.44 -9.98 -12.17
CA LEU A 81 -7.00 -9.71 -10.85
C LEU A 81 -8.35 -8.99 -10.94
N TYR A 82 -8.44 -7.97 -11.80
CA TYR A 82 -9.66 -7.15 -11.91
C TYR A 82 -10.80 -7.96 -12.53
N THR A 83 -10.51 -8.75 -13.57
CA THR A 83 -11.47 -9.66 -14.19
C THR A 83 -12.00 -10.65 -13.17
N ASN A 84 -11.10 -11.33 -12.44
CA ASN A 84 -11.48 -12.32 -11.43
C ASN A 84 -12.32 -11.71 -10.28
N ILE A 85 -12.04 -10.47 -9.87
CA ILE A 85 -12.85 -9.76 -8.85
C ILE A 85 -14.26 -9.46 -9.38
N LEU A 86 -14.39 -8.99 -10.62
CA LEU A 86 -15.67 -8.64 -11.21
C LEU A 86 -16.51 -9.89 -11.50
N GLU A 87 -15.89 -10.97 -11.97
CA GLU A 87 -16.55 -12.26 -12.12
C GLU A 87 -17.11 -12.77 -10.78
N GLU A 88 -16.31 -12.70 -9.72
CA GLU A 88 -16.73 -13.13 -8.39
C GLU A 88 -17.88 -12.26 -7.84
N TYR A 89 -17.83 -10.94 -8.10
CA TYR A 89 -18.94 -10.06 -7.78
C TYR A 89 -20.23 -10.45 -8.51
N ASN A 90 -20.16 -10.73 -9.82
CA ASN A 90 -21.32 -11.12 -10.60
C ASN A 90 -21.96 -12.42 -10.10
N LYS A 91 -21.16 -13.41 -9.67
CA LYS A 91 -21.66 -14.64 -9.04
C LYS A 91 -22.42 -14.35 -7.74
N VAL A 92 -21.85 -13.50 -6.88
CA VAL A 92 -22.49 -13.09 -5.62
C VAL A 92 -23.83 -12.40 -5.89
N VAL A 93 -23.89 -11.49 -6.87
CA VAL A 93 -25.14 -10.79 -7.25
C VAL A 93 -26.17 -11.73 -7.86
N ALA A 94 -25.74 -12.75 -8.61
CA ALA A 94 -26.63 -13.76 -9.18
C ALA A 94 -27.26 -14.69 -8.12
N ASN A 95 -26.96 -14.49 -6.82
CA ASN A 95 -27.32 -15.40 -5.73
C ASN A 95 -26.86 -16.84 -6.02
N GLU A 96 -25.77 -17.00 -6.77
CA GLU A 96 -25.06 -18.25 -6.85
C GLU A 96 -24.33 -18.44 -5.51
N ASN A 97 -25.10 -18.82 -4.49
CA ASN A 97 -24.59 -19.21 -3.19
C ASN A 97 -23.74 -20.46 -3.40
N ARG A 98 -22.44 -20.27 -3.58
CA ARG A 98 -21.49 -21.24 -3.08
C ARG A 98 -21.22 -20.88 -1.63
N ASP A 99 -21.53 -21.83 -0.75
CA ASP A 99 -20.61 -22.09 0.35
C ASP A 99 -19.24 -22.24 -0.32
N MET A 100 -18.45 -21.17 -0.33
CA MET A 100 -17.07 -21.28 -0.76
C MET A 100 -16.44 -22.26 0.21
N GLU A 101 -16.15 -23.47 -0.27
CA GLU A 101 -15.10 -24.26 0.33
C GLU A 101 -13.89 -23.33 0.39
N GLU A 102 -13.48 -22.96 1.61
CA GLU A 102 -12.14 -22.47 1.83
C GLU A 102 -11.24 -23.52 1.19
N ASP A 103 -10.66 -23.22 0.02
CA ASP A 103 -9.62 -24.06 -0.55
C ASP A 103 -8.45 -24.01 0.44
N LYS A 104 -8.51 -24.91 1.43
CA LYS A 104 -7.45 -25.25 2.37
C LYS A 104 -6.40 -26.12 1.70
N GLY A 105 -6.42 -26.25 0.37
CA GLY A 105 -5.26 -26.65 -0.40
C GLY A 105 -4.12 -25.71 -0.02
N SER A 106 -2.95 -26.28 0.27
CA SER A 106 -1.75 -25.54 0.68
C SER A 106 -1.42 -24.47 -0.37
N ILE A 107 -1.91 -23.25 -0.18
CA ILE A 107 -1.61 -22.16 -1.09
C ILE A 107 -0.20 -21.69 -0.71
N ALA A 108 0.76 -21.98 -1.60
CA ALA A 108 2.16 -21.63 -1.39
C ALA A 108 2.29 -20.17 -0.94
N THR A 109 3.06 -19.95 0.12
CA THR A 109 3.38 -18.60 0.61
C THR A 109 3.98 -17.78 -0.54
N PRO A 110 3.47 -16.57 -0.84
CA PRO A 110 3.96 -15.79 -1.95
C PRO A 110 5.41 -15.36 -1.71
N GLU A 111 6.21 -15.36 -2.76
CA GLU A 111 7.53 -14.74 -2.73
C GLU A 111 7.38 -13.22 -2.65
N PHE A 112 8.25 -12.59 -1.86
CA PHE A 112 8.21 -11.15 -1.67
C PHE A 112 9.61 -10.56 -1.53
N SER A 113 9.74 -9.29 -1.88
CA SER A 113 10.90 -8.46 -1.61
C SER A 113 10.47 -7.14 -0.98
N VAL A 114 11.40 -6.44 -0.33
CA VAL A 114 11.12 -5.16 0.33
C VAL A 114 12.20 -4.14 0.01
N THR A 115 11.76 -2.91 -0.20
CA THR A 115 12.66 -1.75 -0.27
C THR A 115 12.30 -0.80 0.86
N VAL A 116 13.33 -0.28 1.53
CA VAL A 116 13.17 0.64 2.65
C VAL A 116 13.93 1.92 2.39
N THR A 117 13.27 3.05 2.62
CA THR A 117 13.87 4.38 2.60
C THR A 117 13.86 4.93 4.02
N PRO A 118 15.00 4.94 4.73
CA PRO A 118 15.11 5.59 6.04
C PRO A 118 14.91 7.09 5.91
N PHE A 119 14.08 7.66 6.77
CA PHE A 119 13.90 9.10 6.89
C PHE A 119 13.29 9.44 8.25
N THR A 120 13.58 10.65 8.72
CA THR A 120 12.93 11.20 9.91
C THR A 120 12.10 12.40 9.50
N ARG A 121 11.06 12.68 10.28
CA ARG A 121 10.22 13.85 10.10
C ARG A 121 10.05 14.55 11.44
N GLU A 122 10.21 15.87 11.44
CA GLU A 122 10.01 16.69 12.64
C GLU A 122 8.63 16.43 13.25
N ASN A 123 8.59 16.33 14.58
CA ASN A 123 7.38 16.00 15.35
C ASN A 123 6.70 14.67 14.94
N SER A 124 7.45 13.72 14.39
CA SER A 124 6.95 12.40 14.03
C SER A 124 7.85 11.28 14.55
N ASN A 125 7.22 10.17 14.91
CA ASN A 125 7.92 8.94 15.27
C ASN A 125 8.34 8.13 14.02
N ILE A 126 8.10 8.62 12.80
CA ILE A 126 8.54 7.92 11.59
C ILE A 126 10.07 7.87 11.51
N ARG A 127 10.56 6.70 11.13
CA ARG A 127 11.98 6.36 10.94
C ARG A 127 12.29 5.85 9.55
N GLY A 128 11.27 5.41 8.80
CA GLY A 128 11.43 4.96 7.42
C GLY A 128 10.11 4.64 6.76
N LEU A 129 10.16 4.50 5.43
CA LEU A 129 9.06 4.02 4.60
C LEU A 129 9.49 2.73 3.90
N ALA A 130 8.74 1.67 4.05
CA ALA A 130 8.92 0.43 3.31
C ALA A 130 7.89 0.30 2.18
N ARG A 131 8.30 -0.42 1.13
CA ARG A 131 7.43 -0.93 0.08
C ARG A 131 7.65 -2.43 -0.02
N ILE A 132 6.57 -3.19 -0.10
CA ILE A 132 6.60 -4.65 -0.24
C ILE A 132 6.18 -4.98 -1.66
N TYR A 133 6.94 -5.85 -2.32
CA TYR A 133 6.65 -6.36 -3.65
C TYR A 133 6.36 -7.84 -3.52
N PHE A 134 5.29 -8.31 -4.15
CA PHE A 134 4.95 -9.73 -4.23
C PHE A 134 5.09 -10.19 -5.67
N GLU A 135 5.97 -11.16 -5.91
CA GLU A 135 6.28 -11.75 -7.23
C GLU A 135 6.40 -10.71 -8.37
N ASP A 136 6.97 -9.53 -8.08
CA ASP A 136 7.08 -8.36 -8.98
C ASP A 136 5.78 -7.93 -9.69
N SER A 137 4.65 -8.46 -9.24
CA SER A 137 3.34 -8.30 -9.87
C SER A 137 2.41 -7.42 -9.04
N PHE A 138 2.69 -7.25 -7.75
CA PHE A 138 1.87 -6.44 -6.85
C PHE A 138 2.71 -5.70 -5.82
N ILE A 139 2.36 -4.44 -5.56
CA ILE A 139 3.05 -3.59 -4.59
C ILE A 139 2.13 -3.18 -3.44
N VAL A 140 2.68 -3.15 -2.22
CA VAL A 140 2.10 -2.49 -1.05
C VAL A 140 2.98 -1.31 -0.68
N ASN A 141 2.43 -0.12 -0.84
CA ASN A 141 3.06 1.14 -0.51
C ASN A 141 2.76 1.55 0.93
N ASN A 142 3.53 2.52 1.42
CA ASN A 142 3.24 3.26 2.66
C ASN A 142 3.25 2.40 3.94
N VAL A 143 4.12 1.38 3.98
CA VAL A 143 4.39 0.63 5.21
C VAL A 143 5.34 1.46 6.07
N ASN A 144 4.91 1.93 7.22
CA ASN A 144 5.69 2.86 8.03
C ASN A 144 6.58 2.12 9.02
N LEU A 145 7.83 2.54 9.15
CA LEU A 145 8.66 2.18 10.30
C LEU A 145 8.56 3.29 11.34
N LEU A 146 8.06 2.94 12.53
CA LEU A 146 7.80 3.88 13.61
C LEU A 146 8.67 3.59 14.83
N GLN A 147 9.19 4.63 15.46
CA GLN A 147 9.88 4.56 16.74
C GLN A 147 8.85 4.39 17.87
N GLY A 148 8.86 3.22 18.52
CA GLY A 148 8.19 2.99 19.79
C GLY A 148 9.01 3.48 20.98
N LYS A 149 8.60 3.12 22.20
CA LYS A 149 9.31 3.50 23.43
C LYS A 149 10.75 2.97 23.46
N GLU A 150 10.95 1.75 22.98
CA GLU A 150 12.24 1.05 23.02
C GLU A 150 12.72 0.66 21.62
N ASN A 151 11.82 0.14 20.78
CA ASN A 151 12.18 -0.44 19.49
C ASN A 151 11.43 0.22 18.33
N ILE A 152 12.01 0.13 17.14
CA ILE A 152 11.32 0.43 15.89
C ILE A 152 10.34 -0.71 15.60
N PHE A 153 9.15 -0.38 15.12
CA PHE A 153 8.15 -1.37 14.73
C PHE A 153 7.52 -1.03 13.39
N VAL A 154 7.06 -2.06 12.70
CA VAL A 154 6.39 -1.97 11.40
C VAL A 154 4.90 -1.67 11.63
N ALA A 155 4.42 -0.59 11.03
CA ALA A 155 3.01 -0.22 10.96
C ALA A 155 2.51 -0.36 9.52
N MET A 156 1.60 -1.30 9.31
CA MET A 156 0.98 -1.53 8.01
C MET A 156 0.09 -0.35 7.58
N PRO A 157 -0.19 -0.20 6.27
CA PRO A 157 -1.09 0.84 5.81
C PRO A 157 -2.47 0.66 6.41
N SER A 158 -3.00 1.70 7.06
CA SER A 158 -4.25 1.65 7.80
C SER A 158 -5.17 2.82 7.46
N TYR A 159 -6.45 2.65 7.74
CA TYR A 159 -7.46 3.69 7.62
C TYR A 159 -8.17 3.90 8.95
N LYS A 160 -8.59 5.14 9.19
CA LYS A 160 -9.39 5.52 10.35
C LYS A 160 -10.82 5.01 10.17
N THR A 161 -11.31 4.20 11.10
CA THR A 161 -12.70 3.75 11.09
C THR A 161 -13.62 4.82 11.70
N LYS A 162 -14.93 4.63 11.58
CA LYS A 162 -15.94 5.47 12.27
C LYS A 162 -16.12 5.11 13.74
N GLN A 163 -15.51 4.02 14.20
CA GLN A 163 -15.64 3.53 15.57
C GLN A 163 -14.59 4.20 16.45
N VAL A 164 -14.95 4.40 17.71
CA VAL A 164 -14.04 4.82 18.78
C VAL A 164 -13.91 3.70 19.81
N ASP A 165 -12.75 3.61 20.45
CA ASP A 165 -12.52 2.71 21.56
C ASP A 165 -13.21 3.21 22.84
N GLU A 166 -13.12 2.43 23.92
CA GLU A 166 -13.69 2.76 25.24
C GLU A 166 -13.16 4.09 25.81
N GLN A 167 -12.03 4.59 25.30
CA GLN A 167 -11.38 5.82 25.71
C GLN A 167 -11.67 6.99 24.74
N GLY A 168 -12.57 6.79 23.78
CA GLY A 168 -12.95 7.80 22.78
C GLY A 168 -11.92 8.02 21.67
N ARG A 169 -10.89 7.17 21.57
CA ARG A 169 -9.87 7.27 20.52
C ARG A 169 -10.35 6.53 19.27
N ALA A 170 -10.01 7.06 18.11
CA ALA A 170 -10.41 6.43 16.87
C ALA A 170 -9.76 5.06 16.69
N ILE A 171 -10.56 4.07 16.28
CA ILE A 171 -10.08 2.74 15.92
C ILE A 171 -9.55 2.78 14.50
N TYR A 172 -8.32 2.32 14.31
CA TYR A 172 -7.69 2.15 12.99
C TYR A 172 -7.76 0.68 12.59
N ARG A 173 -7.88 0.43 11.28
CA ARG A 173 -7.80 -0.91 10.71
C ARG A 173 -6.83 -0.94 9.55
N ASP A 174 -6.03 -1.99 9.49
CA ASP A 174 -5.08 -2.19 8.41
C ASP A 174 -5.83 -2.54 7.12
N VAL A 175 -5.42 -1.91 6.03
CA VAL A 175 -5.89 -2.21 4.66
C VAL A 175 -5.24 -3.50 4.18
N CYS A 176 -3.93 -3.64 4.45
CA CYS A 176 -3.10 -4.76 4.04
C CYS A 176 -2.38 -5.30 5.27
N TYR A 177 -2.42 -6.62 5.52
CA TYR A 177 -1.76 -7.20 6.68
C TYR A 177 -1.42 -8.69 6.49
N PRO A 178 -0.33 -9.16 7.11
CA PRO A 178 -0.02 -10.59 7.17
C PRO A 178 -1.07 -11.32 8.01
N VAL A 179 -1.50 -12.50 7.54
CA VAL A 179 -2.55 -13.32 8.16
C VAL A 179 -1.94 -14.31 9.16
N THR A 180 -0.89 -15.02 8.74
CA THR A 180 -0.22 -16.03 9.57
C THR A 180 0.87 -15.40 10.43
N LYS A 181 1.13 -15.99 11.61
CA LYS A 181 2.16 -15.50 12.55
C LYS A 181 3.55 -15.68 11.95
N GLU A 182 3.74 -16.73 11.19
CA GLU A 182 4.96 -17.19 10.54
C GLU A 182 5.32 -16.22 9.43
N PHE A 183 4.37 -15.90 8.55
CA PHE A 183 4.57 -14.91 7.51
C PHE A 183 4.79 -13.51 8.11
N ARG A 184 4.04 -13.15 9.15
CA ARG A 184 4.23 -11.87 9.85
C ARG A 184 5.66 -11.72 10.39
N LYS A 185 6.17 -12.74 11.07
CA LYS A 185 7.55 -12.74 11.57
C LYS A 185 8.56 -12.60 10.44
N LYS A 186 8.42 -13.40 9.38
CA LYS A 186 9.32 -13.37 8.22
C LYS A 186 9.32 -11.99 7.55
N LEU A 187 8.15 -11.43 7.29
CA LEU A 187 7.97 -10.13 6.66
C LEU A 187 8.58 -9.00 7.51
N TYR A 188 8.31 -9.00 8.82
CA TYR A 188 8.78 -7.91 9.69
C TYR A 188 10.30 -7.96 9.88
N ALA A 189 10.86 -9.16 10.06
CA ALA A 189 12.31 -9.35 10.14
C ALA A 189 13.01 -8.89 8.85
N GLU A 190 12.41 -9.17 7.70
CA GLU A 190 12.96 -8.78 6.40
C GLU A 190 12.89 -7.26 6.18
N ILE A 191 11.81 -6.59 6.62
CA ILE A 191 11.70 -5.12 6.62
C ILE A 191 12.76 -4.49 7.54
N GLU A 192 12.95 -5.05 8.74
CA GLU A 192 13.94 -4.56 9.70
C GLU A 192 15.37 -4.72 9.17
N ARG A 193 15.67 -5.88 8.56
CA ARG A 193 16.95 -6.12 7.87
C ARG A 193 17.20 -5.08 6.78
N ALA A 194 16.24 -4.90 5.87
CA ALA A 194 16.34 -3.91 4.79
C ALA A 194 16.49 -2.47 5.31
N TYR A 195 15.86 -2.14 6.44
CA TYR A 195 16.01 -0.85 7.09
C TYR A 195 17.42 -0.62 7.62
N ASN A 196 17.98 -1.58 8.35
CA ASN A 196 19.33 -1.49 8.89
C ASN A 196 20.38 -1.41 7.77
N GLU A 197 20.24 -2.22 6.72
CA GLU A 197 21.10 -2.14 5.53
C GLU A 197 21.02 -0.77 4.85
N ALA A 198 19.83 -0.18 4.74
CA ALA A 198 19.65 1.14 4.16
C ALA A 198 20.25 2.26 5.05
N LEU A 199 20.18 2.13 6.38
CA LEU A 199 20.84 3.06 7.32
C LEU A 199 22.37 3.00 7.20
N ASP A 200 22.94 1.81 7.10
CA ASP A 200 24.37 1.64 7.00
C ASP A 200 24.91 2.19 5.67
N LYS A 201 24.18 1.98 4.57
CA LYS A 201 24.46 2.63 3.28
C LYS A 201 24.43 4.16 3.39
N GLN A 202 23.41 4.73 4.01
CA GLN A 202 23.32 6.19 4.23
C GLN A 202 24.50 6.73 5.05
N LYS A 203 24.97 6.00 6.07
CA LYS A 203 26.14 6.40 6.88
C LYS A 203 27.44 6.31 6.09
N GLN A 204 27.64 5.25 5.30
CA GLN A 204 28.83 5.07 4.47
C GLN A 204 28.92 6.19 3.41
N GLU A 205 27.82 6.48 2.71
CA GLU A 205 27.76 7.56 1.72
C GLU A 205 28.06 8.94 2.35
N ALA A 206 27.60 9.18 3.59
CA ALA A 206 27.92 10.42 4.31
C ALA A 206 29.40 10.51 4.68
N GLN A 207 30.03 9.39 5.09
CA GLN A 207 31.44 9.34 5.43
C GLN A 207 32.35 9.49 4.22
N GLU A 208 32.00 8.87 3.08
CA GLU A 208 32.75 9.00 1.82
C GLU A 208 32.69 10.43 1.27
N LYS A 209 31.53 11.11 1.40
CA LYS A 209 31.39 12.53 1.03
C LYS A 209 32.25 13.46 1.90
N VAL A 210 32.44 13.13 3.18
CA VAL A 210 33.32 13.88 4.08
C VAL A 210 34.79 13.62 3.77
N GLN A 211 35.18 12.37 3.43
CA GLN A 211 36.56 12.03 3.10
C GLN A 211 37.02 12.57 1.72
N ASN A 212 36.14 12.60 0.72
CA ASN A 212 36.42 13.15 -0.62
C ASN A 212 36.22 14.67 -0.72
N GLY A 213 35.74 15.31 0.36
CA GLY A 213 35.34 16.71 0.41
C GLY A 213 36.30 17.66 1.12
N ASN A 214 37.59 17.32 1.23
CA ASN A 214 38.61 18.26 1.71
C ASN A 214 39.07 19.21 0.59
N ASP A 215 38.17 20.10 0.13
CA ASP A 215 38.58 21.45 -0.27
C ASP A 215 37.50 22.49 0.11
N LYS A 216 37.86 23.24 1.15
CA LYS A 216 37.34 24.49 1.75
C LYS A 216 35.84 24.87 1.67
N SER A 217 35.30 25.00 2.89
CA SER A 217 34.34 26.02 3.37
C SER A 217 32.91 26.00 2.83
N GLN A 218 31.96 25.57 3.67
CA GLN A 218 30.73 26.30 4.02
C GLN A 218 29.93 25.59 5.12
N GLN A 219 29.28 26.38 5.96
CA GLN A 219 28.44 26.00 7.11
C GLN A 219 27.33 25.00 6.74
N PRO A 220 26.81 24.20 7.71
CA PRO A 220 25.73 23.25 7.45
C PRO A 220 24.48 23.97 6.95
N LYS A 221 24.10 23.72 5.71
CA LYS A 221 22.80 24.14 5.16
C LYS A 221 21.72 23.27 5.80
N THR A 222 20.84 23.90 6.57
CA THR A 222 19.49 23.40 6.82
C THR A 222 18.82 23.19 5.46
N TYR A 223 18.41 21.96 5.15
CA TYR A 223 17.67 21.66 3.93
C TYR A 223 16.23 22.15 4.09
N GLU A 224 16.02 23.44 3.86
CA GLU A 224 14.72 23.97 3.48
C GLU A 224 14.34 23.45 2.09
N ASN A 225 13.04 23.28 1.91
CA ASN A 225 12.38 22.71 0.74
C ASN A 225 12.92 23.22 -0.61
N GLU A 226 13.54 22.34 -1.40
CA GLU A 226 13.69 22.51 -2.84
C GLU A 226 13.28 21.22 -3.57
N PHE A 227 11.97 21.05 -3.76
CA PHE A 227 11.48 20.21 -4.85
C PHE A 227 11.40 21.07 -6.11
N ILE A 228 12.26 20.70 -7.05
CA ILE A 228 12.41 21.13 -8.45
C ILE A 228 11.12 21.66 -9.09
N GLN A 229 11.20 22.90 -9.58
CA GLN A 229 10.31 23.43 -10.61
C GLN A 229 10.63 22.82 -11.98
N LYS A 230 9.56 22.50 -12.72
CA LYS A 230 9.44 22.39 -14.18
C LYS A 230 10.53 21.61 -14.95
N ASP A 231 10.13 20.47 -15.48
CA ASP A 231 10.31 20.24 -16.92
C ASP A 231 8.93 20.05 -17.56
N SER A 232 8.54 21.08 -18.30
CA SER A 232 7.39 21.08 -19.20
C SER A 232 7.86 20.58 -20.56
N SER A 233 7.71 19.28 -20.80
CA SER A 233 7.82 18.70 -22.13
C SER A 233 6.62 17.77 -22.38
N PRO A 234 5.91 17.91 -23.52
CA PRO A 234 4.64 17.24 -23.74
C PRO A 234 4.87 15.78 -24.11
N LYS A 235 4.31 14.83 -23.33
CA LYS A 235 4.23 13.44 -23.78
C LYS A 235 2.91 13.21 -24.52
N PRO A 236 2.96 12.67 -25.75
CA PRO A 236 1.80 12.48 -26.57
C PRO A 236 1.16 11.10 -26.32
N PHE A 237 -0.16 11.06 -26.54
CA PHE A 237 -1.05 9.92 -26.73
C PHE A 237 -1.55 9.09 -25.52
N ARG A 238 -2.87 9.26 -25.35
CA ARG A 238 -3.96 8.35 -24.92
C ARG A 238 -3.91 7.68 -23.55
#